data_AF-A0A1V4VFE6-F1
#
_entry.id   AF-A0A1V4VFE6-F1
#
_cell.length_a   1.000
_cell.length_b   1.000
_cell.length_c   1.000
_cell.angle_alpha   90.00
_cell.angle_beta   90.00
_cell.angle_gamma   90.00
#
_symmetry.space_group_name_H-M   'P 1'
#
loop_
_entity.id
_entity.type
_entity.pdbx_description
1 polymer ?
#
loop_
_entity_poly.entity_id
_entity_poly.type
_entity_poly.pdbx_seq_one_letter_code
_entity_poly.pdbx_strand_id
1 'polypeptide(L)'
;MEPVFQRNFTLAREPVSESTGVLRDGEALVLMTDGITQAGLGRMPGFGWGTEGVNSFFNYNLYREMPLADIAHETLAKASELSGGDHPDDASIAILSCREANVLNLMTGPAANRRNDKNFVAGFMEAEGYKAVCGSTTADVVARILKVPVEVIELSESFSQPPIYRIEGVDLVTEGAVTLNQVYNILDEDPEKYNSNSGVSDLGRVMLKADIIKFFIGNARNPGHVDISFKQMVSLPRQKLLTS
;
A
#
# COMPACT_ATOMS: atom_id res chain seq x y z
N MET A 1 -29.12 -8.70 -1.52
CA MET A 1 -28.83 -7.31 -1.11
C MET A 1 -30.05 -6.80 -0.37
N GLU A 2 -29.91 -6.36 0.88
CA GLU A 2 -31.05 -5.72 1.58
C GLU A 2 -31.45 -4.44 0.83
N PRO A 3 -32.75 -4.08 0.80
CA PRO A 3 -33.18 -2.85 0.16
C PRO A 3 -32.52 -1.66 0.86
N VAL A 4 -31.68 -0.94 0.11
CA VAL A 4 -31.03 0.28 0.59
C VAL A 4 -32.12 1.33 0.76
N PHE A 5 -32.30 1.83 1.99
CA PHE A 5 -33.31 2.85 2.25
C PHE A 5 -32.94 4.12 1.48
N GLN A 6 -33.83 4.53 0.57
CA GLN A 6 -33.62 5.63 -0.33
C GLN A 6 -34.50 6.82 0.08
N ARG A 7 -33.87 7.94 0.42
CA ARG A 7 -34.53 9.21 0.74
C ARG A 7 -34.37 10.17 -0.43
N ASN A 8 -35.50 10.57 -1.01
CA ASN A 8 -35.51 11.56 -2.09
C ASN A 8 -35.80 12.96 -1.53
N PHE A 9 -35.04 13.96 -1.97
CA PHE A 9 -35.26 15.37 -1.65
C PHE A 9 -34.72 16.27 -2.76
N THR A 10 -35.04 17.56 -2.72
CA THR A 10 -34.51 18.54 -3.69
C THR A 10 -33.46 19.40 -3.01
N LEU A 11 -32.27 19.49 -3.61
CA LEU A 11 -31.21 20.37 -3.13
C LEU A 11 -31.04 21.50 -4.16
N ALA A 12 -31.34 22.73 -3.73
CA ALA A 12 -31.54 23.89 -4.59
C ALA A 12 -32.62 23.66 -5.68
N ARG A 13 -32.24 23.12 -6.84
CA ARG A 13 -33.14 22.79 -7.96
C ARG A 13 -32.97 21.38 -8.50
N GLU A 14 -32.02 20.62 -7.95
CA GLU A 14 -31.71 19.28 -8.43
C GLU A 14 -32.45 18.23 -7.60
N PRO A 15 -33.08 17.23 -8.25
CA PRO A 15 -33.57 16.06 -7.54
C PRO A 15 -32.38 15.23 -7.04
N VAL A 16 -32.34 14.99 -5.74
CA VAL A 16 -31.30 14.21 -5.07
C VAL A 16 -31.92 12.98 -4.44
N SER A 17 -31.22 11.87 -4.56
CA SER A 17 -31.53 10.63 -3.88
C SER A 17 -30.38 10.26 -2.96
N GLU A 18 -30.66 10.07 -1.69
CA GLU A 18 -29.72 9.60 -0.67
C GLU A 18 -30.01 8.15 -0.31
N SER A 19 -28.96 7.35 -0.26
CA SER A 19 -29.02 5.93 0.07
C SER A 19 -27.99 5.64 1.15
N THR A 20 -28.38 4.97 2.23
CA THR A 20 -27.45 4.61 3.32
C THR A 20 -27.20 3.12 3.34
N GLY A 21 -25.93 2.73 3.38
CA GLY A 21 -25.50 1.33 3.48
C GLY A 21 -24.16 1.19 4.18
N VAL A 22 -23.76 -0.05 4.42
CA VAL A 22 -22.45 -0.41 4.98
C VAL A 22 -21.76 -1.30 3.97
N LEU A 23 -20.53 -0.93 3.57
CA LEU A 23 -19.64 -1.79 2.81
C LEU A 23 -18.85 -2.66 3.78
N ARG A 24 -18.86 -3.98 3.55
CA ARG A 24 -18.05 -4.94 4.30
C ARG A 24 -16.72 -5.17 3.60
N ASP A 25 -15.78 -5.77 4.32
CA ASP A 25 -14.51 -6.21 3.75
C ASP A 25 -14.74 -7.13 2.53
N GLY A 26 -14.05 -6.84 1.44
CA GLY A 26 -14.20 -7.53 0.15
C GLY A 26 -15.40 -7.06 -0.70
N GLU A 27 -16.23 -6.13 -0.21
CA GLU A 27 -17.32 -5.53 -1.01
C GLU A 27 -16.87 -4.24 -1.71
N ALA A 28 -17.53 -3.94 -2.83
CA ALA A 28 -17.30 -2.72 -3.59
C ALA A 28 -18.63 -2.06 -4.01
N LEU A 29 -18.66 -0.74 -3.94
CA LEU A 29 -19.66 0.11 -4.58
C LEU A 29 -19.14 0.51 -5.96
N VAL A 30 -19.87 0.11 -6.99
CA VAL A 30 -19.55 0.45 -8.39
C VAL A 30 -20.54 1.48 -8.90
N LEU A 31 -20.03 2.64 -9.29
CA LEU A 31 -20.76 3.72 -9.93
C LEU A 31 -20.44 3.68 -11.42
N MET A 32 -21.46 3.75 -12.27
CA MET A 32 -21.30 3.65 -13.72
C MET A 32 -22.31 4.52 -14.45
N THR A 33 -21.93 5.02 -15.62
CA THR A 33 -22.87 5.69 -16.54
C THR A 33 -23.69 4.67 -17.32
N ASP A 34 -24.78 5.15 -17.93
CA ASP A 34 -25.61 4.34 -18.78
C ASP A 34 -24.88 3.84 -20.04
N GLY A 35 -23.87 4.56 -20.54
CA GLY A 35 -22.95 4.08 -21.59
C GLY A 35 -22.31 2.70 -21.32
N ILE A 36 -22.19 2.28 -20.05
CA ILE A 36 -21.80 0.91 -19.68
C ILE A 36 -23.00 -0.04 -19.67
N THR A 37 -24.06 0.31 -18.95
CA THR A 37 -25.22 -0.60 -18.80
C THR A 37 -25.99 -0.83 -20.09
N GLN A 38 -26.00 0.15 -21.01
CA GLN A 38 -26.65 0.07 -22.32
C GLN A 38 -25.69 -0.43 -23.41
N ALA A 39 -24.47 -0.84 -23.07
CA ALA A 39 -23.52 -1.39 -24.03
C ALA A 39 -24.14 -2.56 -24.82
N GLY A 40 -23.97 -2.54 -26.14
CA GLY A 40 -24.56 -3.50 -27.07
C GLY A 40 -26.08 -3.37 -27.29
N LEU A 41 -26.71 -2.26 -26.90
CA LEU A 41 -28.09 -1.94 -27.29
C LEU A 41 -28.24 -1.98 -28.83
N GLY A 42 -29.27 -2.68 -29.32
CA GLY A 42 -29.50 -2.89 -30.76
C GLY A 42 -28.62 -3.99 -31.39
N ARG A 43 -27.69 -4.57 -30.64
CA ARG A 43 -26.85 -5.71 -31.08
C ARG A 43 -27.11 -6.97 -30.25
N MET A 44 -27.54 -6.80 -29.01
CA MET A 44 -27.95 -7.87 -28.11
C MET A 44 -29.46 -7.79 -27.82
N PRO A 45 -30.13 -8.91 -27.50
CA PRO A 45 -31.51 -8.88 -27.01
C PRO A 45 -31.63 -8.11 -25.69
N GLY A 46 -32.71 -7.34 -25.52
CA GLY A 46 -32.98 -6.58 -24.29
C GLY A 46 -32.41 -5.15 -24.31
N PHE A 47 -32.07 -4.63 -23.13
CA PHE A 47 -31.64 -3.23 -22.92
C PHE A 47 -30.11 -3.05 -22.88
N GLY A 48 -29.36 -3.92 -23.54
CA GLY A 48 -27.89 -3.94 -23.51
C GLY A 48 -27.33 -4.87 -22.43
N TRP A 49 -26.13 -4.58 -21.92
CA TRP A 49 -25.41 -5.41 -20.95
C TRP A 49 -26.14 -5.54 -19.61
N GLY A 50 -26.73 -4.44 -19.13
CA GLY A 50 -27.48 -4.34 -17.89
C GLY A 50 -26.64 -4.43 -16.61
N THR A 51 -27.19 -3.93 -15.51
CA THR A 51 -26.53 -3.92 -14.19
C THR A 51 -26.17 -5.32 -13.70
N GLU A 52 -27.03 -6.32 -13.94
CA GLU A 52 -26.76 -7.72 -13.55
C GLU A 52 -25.60 -8.35 -14.34
N GLY A 53 -25.47 -7.99 -15.63
CA GLY A 53 -24.37 -8.43 -16.48
C GLY A 53 -23.05 -7.85 -16.03
N VAL A 54 -23.03 -6.56 -15.72
CA VAL A 54 -21.86 -5.87 -15.15
C VAL A 54 -21.50 -6.49 -13.79
N ASN A 55 -22.49 -6.69 -12.90
CA ASN A 55 -22.27 -7.27 -11.58
C ASN A 55 -21.68 -8.69 -11.67
N SER A 56 -22.17 -9.53 -12.57
CA SER A 56 -21.64 -10.88 -12.79
C SER A 56 -20.19 -10.86 -13.29
N PHE A 57 -19.89 -9.97 -14.25
CA PHE A 57 -18.54 -9.79 -14.78
C PHE A 57 -17.57 -9.26 -13.71
N PHE A 58 -18.01 -8.30 -12.91
CA PHE A 58 -17.24 -7.73 -11.82
C PHE A 58 -16.91 -8.78 -10.76
N ASN A 59 -17.91 -9.54 -10.29
CA ASN A 59 -17.73 -10.59 -9.29
C ASN A 59 -16.82 -11.73 -9.80
N TYR A 60 -16.94 -12.12 -11.07
CA TYR A 60 -16.04 -13.12 -11.67
C TYR A 60 -14.57 -12.68 -11.61
N ASN A 61 -14.32 -11.40 -11.89
CA ASN A 61 -12.97 -10.85 -11.90
C ASN A 61 -12.42 -10.59 -10.49
N LEU A 62 -13.27 -10.14 -9.55
CA LEU A 62 -12.93 -10.07 -8.13
C LEU A 62 -12.51 -11.44 -7.58
N TYR A 63 -13.26 -12.49 -7.92
CA TYR A 63 -12.96 -13.86 -7.50
C TYR A 63 -11.61 -14.36 -8.02
N ARG A 64 -11.13 -13.80 -9.13
CA ARG A 64 -9.80 -14.10 -9.70
C ARG A 64 -8.68 -13.22 -9.14
N GLU A 65 -8.98 -12.44 -8.10
CA GLU A 65 -8.04 -11.53 -7.44
C GLU A 65 -7.42 -10.50 -8.40
N MET A 66 -8.15 -10.13 -9.46
CA MET A 66 -7.69 -9.13 -10.41
C MET A 66 -7.69 -7.74 -9.74
N PRO A 67 -6.63 -6.91 -9.93
CA PRO A 67 -6.60 -5.57 -9.37
C PRO A 67 -7.81 -4.72 -9.80
N LEU A 68 -8.40 -3.97 -8.87
CA LEU A 68 -9.64 -3.20 -9.14
C LEU A 68 -9.50 -2.22 -10.31
N ALA A 69 -8.33 -1.63 -10.50
CA ALA A 69 -8.03 -0.76 -11.64
C ALA A 69 -8.14 -1.54 -12.96
N ASP A 70 -7.60 -2.75 -13.00
CA ASP A 70 -7.71 -3.63 -14.17
C ASP A 70 -9.16 -4.06 -14.39
N ILE A 71 -9.93 -4.35 -13.33
CA ILE A 71 -11.37 -4.63 -13.45
C ILE A 71 -12.11 -3.43 -14.07
N ALA A 72 -11.78 -2.19 -13.69
CA ALA A 72 -12.36 -1.00 -14.29
C ALA A 72 -12.05 -0.92 -15.80
N HIS A 73 -10.78 -1.11 -16.17
CA HIS A 73 -10.34 -1.11 -17.57
C HIS A 73 -11.01 -2.22 -18.39
N GLU A 74 -11.04 -3.45 -17.87
CA GLU A 74 -11.69 -4.59 -18.50
C GLU A 74 -13.20 -4.40 -18.62
N THR A 75 -13.84 -3.70 -17.68
CA THR A 75 -15.26 -3.36 -17.77
C THR A 75 -15.52 -2.39 -18.92
N LEU A 76 -14.69 -1.37 -19.10
CA LEU A 76 -14.78 -0.43 -20.23
C LEU A 76 -14.49 -1.11 -21.57
N ALA A 77 -13.48 -1.99 -21.61
CA ALA A 77 -13.14 -2.79 -22.78
C ALA A 77 -14.30 -3.72 -23.16
N LYS A 78 -14.91 -4.37 -22.18
CA LYS A 78 -16.07 -5.25 -22.40
C LYS A 78 -17.27 -4.48 -22.92
N ALA A 79 -17.56 -3.29 -22.37
CA ALA A 79 -18.63 -2.42 -22.87
C ALA A 79 -18.41 -2.03 -24.35
N SER A 80 -17.16 -1.74 -24.73
CA SER A 80 -16.77 -1.48 -26.12
C SER A 80 -16.99 -2.70 -27.01
N GLU A 81 -16.53 -3.88 -26.57
CA GLU A 81 -16.67 -5.14 -27.30
C GLU A 81 -18.13 -5.48 -27.58
N LEU A 82 -19.00 -5.37 -26.58
CA LEU A 82 -20.45 -5.58 -26.72
C LEU A 82 -21.07 -4.57 -27.70
N SER A 83 -20.50 -3.37 -27.76
CA SER A 83 -20.82 -2.31 -28.71
C SER A 83 -19.98 -2.39 -30.00
N GLY A 84 -19.45 -3.59 -30.31
CA GLY A 84 -18.70 -3.97 -31.52
C GLY A 84 -17.42 -3.17 -31.78
N GLY A 85 -16.70 -2.87 -30.71
CA GLY A 85 -15.35 -2.29 -30.76
C GLY A 85 -15.30 -0.77 -30.78
N ASP A 86 -16.40 -0.10 -30.47
CA ASP A 86 -16.48 1.35 -30.30
C ASP A 86 -17.32 1.70 -29.07
N HIS A 87 -17.25 2.94 -28.60
CA HIS A 87 -18.09 3.48 -27.53
C HIS A 87 -19.13 4.42 -28.15
N PRO A 88 -20.37 3.96 -28.39
CA PRO A 88 -21.39 4.80 -29.02
C PRO A 88 -21.80 6.02 -28.17
N ASP A 89 -21.49 5.98 -26.87
CA ASP A 89 -21.75 7.01 -25.87
C ASP A 89 -20.62 7.04 -24.83
N ASP A 90 -20.52 8.10 -24.04
CA ASP A 90 -19.50 8.27 -23.00
C ASP A 90 -19.69 7.23 -21.87
N ALA A 91 -18.71 6.34 -21.73
CA ALA A 91 -18.69 5.30 -20.71
C ALA A 91 -17.73 5.68 -19.57
N SER A 92 -18.24 5.75 -18.34
CA SER A 92 -17.44 6.01 -17.14
C SER A 92 -17.78 5.01 -16.04
N ILE A 93 -16.74 4.57 -15.31
CA ILE A 93 -16.85 3.70 -14.14
C ILE A 93 -15.99 4.25 -13.00
N ALA A 94 -16.53 4.22 -11.79
CA ALA A 94 -15.81 4.50 -10.55
C ALA A 94 -16.08 3.37 -9.55
N ILE A 95 -15.03 2.90 -8.89
CA ILE A 95 -15.10 1.78 -7.95
C ILE A 95 -14.62 2.28 -6.59
N LEU A 96 -15.45 2.09 -5.56
CA LEU A 96 -15.10 2.29 -4.18
C LEU A 96 -15.14 0.94 -3.47
N SER A 97 -13.99 0.41 -3.07
CA SER A 97 -13.92 -0.86 -2.34
C SER A 97 -13.62 -0.66 -0.86
N CYS A 98 -14.09 -1.61 -0.05
CA CYS A 98 -13.65 -1.76 1.33
C CYS A 98 -12.70 -2.95 1.41
N ARG A 99 -11.51 -2.71 1.94
CA ARG A 99 -10.51 -3.74 2.20
C ARG A 99 -9.79 -3.48 3.52
N GLU A 100 -9.17 -4.51 4.07
CA GLU A 100 -8.21 -4.34 5.15
C GLU A 100 -7.07 -3.41 4.72
N ALA A 101 -6.68 -2.50 5.63
CA ALA A 101 -5.61 -1.54 5.39
C ALA A 101 -4.25 -2.26 5.43
N ASN A 102 -3.42 -2.02 4.43
CA ASN A 102 -2.03 -2.45 4.43
C ASN A 102 -1.26 -1.56 5.42
N VAL A 103 -0.92 -2.11 6.59
CA VAL A 103 -0.16 -1.40 7.61
C VAL A 103 1.32 -1.77 7.49
N LEU A 104 2.17 -0.75 7.37
CA LEU A 104 3.62 -0.87 7.51
C LEU A 104 4.04 -0.31 8.88
N ASN A 105 4.68 -1.15 9.69
CA ASN A 105 5.36 -0.77 10.92
C ASN A 105 6.85 -0.65 10.64
N LEU A 106 7.41 0.55 10.74
CA LEU A 106 8.83 0.81 10.49
C LEU A 106 9.54 1.21 11.78
N MET A 107 10.39 0.33 12.30
CA MET A 107 11.22 0.61 13.47
C MET A 107 12.59 1.08 13.05
N THR A 108 13.01 2.22 13.60
CA THR A 108 14.36 2.75 13.37
C THR A 108 14.92 3.41 14.61
N GLY A 109 16.18 3.08 14.89
CA GLY A 109 16.95 3.45 16.08
C GLY A 109 16.42 2.83 17.37
N PRO A 110 17.30 2.54 18.34
CA PRO A 110 16.90 1.99 19.63
C PRO A 110 16.34 3.07 20.56
N ALA A 111 15.67 2.66 21.62
CA ALA A 111 15.10 3.59 22.60
C ALA A 111 16.21 4.43 23.24
N ALA A 112 15.90 5.68 23.63
CA ALA A 112 16.88 6.59 24.23
C ALA A 112 17.50 6.03 25.52
N ASN A 113 16.74 5.21 26.26
CA ASN A 113 17.20 4.50 27.43
C ASN A 113 17.04 3.00 27.20
N ARG A 114 18.14 2.25 27.33
CA ARG A 114 18.18 0.78 27.16
C ARG A 114 17.17 0.05 28.04
N ARG A 115 16.79 0.59 29.21
CA ARG A 115 15.75 0.01 30.08
C ARG A 115 14.38 -0.05 29.40
N ASN A 116 14.13 0.82 28.43
CA ASN A 116 12.88 0.90 27.70
C ASN A 116 12.88 0.02 26.44
N ASP A 117 14.02 -0.57 26.04
CA ASP A 117 14.13 -1.38 24.82
C ASP A 117 13.10 -2.52 24.81
N LYS A 118 12.88 -3.18 25.96
CA LYS A 118 11.93 -4.29 26.04
C LYS A 118 10.51 -3.86 25.68
N ASN A 119 10.02 -2.77 26.28
CA ASN A 119 8.67 -2.28 26.03
C ASN A 119 8.54 -1.71 24.61
N PHE A 120 9.59 -1.05 24.12
CA PHE A 120 9.60 -0.46 22.78
C PHE A 120 9.55 -1.53 21.68
N VAL A 121 10.36 -2.59 21.81
CA VAL A 121 10.32 -3.74 20.89
C VAL A 121 9.00 -4.50 21.03
N ALA A 122 8.48 -4.70 22.24
CA ALA A 122 7.20 -5.38 22.44
C ALA A 122 6.06 -4.68 21.69
N GLY A 123 5.93 -3.36 21.83
CA GLY A 123 4.89 -2.61 21.11
C GLY A 123 5.04 -2.65 19.58
N PHE A 124 6.27 -2.76 19.06
CA PHE A 124 6.52 -2.95 17.63
C PHE A 124 6.10 -4.35 17.16
N MET A 125 6.39 -5.39 17.94
CA MET A 125 6.08 -6.77 17.57
C MET A 125 4.59 -7.10 17.73
N GLU A 126 3.91 -6.47 18.68
CA GLU A 126 2.46 -6.57 18.88
C GLU A 126 1.65 -5.84 17.80
N ALA A 127 2.26 -4.91 17.04
CA ALA A 127 1.57 -4.18 16.00
C ALA A 127 1.22 -5.09 14.80
N GLU A 128 -0.03 -5.08 14.36
CA GLU A 128 -0.47 -5.79 13.16
C GLU A 128 0.06 -5.15 11.87
N GLY A 129 0.23 -5.97 10.83
CA GLY A 129 0.80 -5.58 9.55
C GLY A 129 2.30 -5.86 9.42
N TYR A 130 2.85 -5.44 8.28
CA TYR A 130 4.23 -5.67 7.86
C TYR A 130 5.21 -4.99 8.83
N LYS A 131 6.30 -5.66 9.18
CA LYS A 131 7.31 -5.19 10.14
C LYS A 131 8.66 -5.03 9.46
N ALA A 132 9.11 -3.80 9.38
CA ALA A 132 10.43 -3.46 8.87
C ALA A 132 11.30 -2.84 9.97
N VAL A 133 12.55 -3.27 10.07
CA VAL A 133 13.57 -2.71 10.96
C VAL A 133 14.70 -2.11 10.13
N CYS A 134 14.91 -0.80 10.28
CA CYS A 134 15.99 -0.07 9.63
C CYS A 134 17.05 0.36 10.65
N GLY A 135 18.22 -0.27 10.56
CA GLY A 135 19.45 0.09 11.27
C GLY A 135 20.04 -1.08 12.06
N SER A 136 21.33 -1.32 11.86
CA SER A 136 22.06 -2.44 12.47
C SER A 136 22.00 -2.46 14.00
N THR A 137 22.18 -1.31 14.66
CA THR A 137 22.00 -1.23 16.13
C THR A 137 20.55 -1.48 16.57
N THR A 138 19.57 -1.10 15.75
CA THR A 138 18.15 -1.38 16.01
C THR A 138 17.88 -2.87 15.90
N ALA A 139 18.39 -3.50 14.85
CA ALA A 139 18.32 -4.94 14.60
C ALA A 139 18.91 -5.74 15.78
N ASP A 140 20.10 -5.36 16.26
CA ASP A 140 20.73 -5.97 17.43
C ASP A 140 19.86 -5.88 18.69
N VAL A 141 19.19 -4.74 18.90
CA VAL A 141 18.29 -4.55 20.05
C VAL A 141 17.05 -5.44 19.92
N VAL A 142 16.44 -5.48 18.75
CA VAL A 142 15.26 -6.34 18.48
C VAL A 142 15.62 -7.81 18.69
N ALA A 143 16.69 -8.29 18.03
CA ALA A 143 17.19 -9.66 18.14
C ALA A 143 17.51 -10.05 19.59
N ARG A 144 18.17 -9.16 20.35
CA ARG A 144 18.47 -9.38 21.77
C ARG A 144 17.22 -9.52 22.63
N ILE A 145 16.19 -8.70 22.40
CA ILE A 145 14.94 -8.75 23.17
C ILE A 145 14.14 -10.01 22.82
N LEU A 146 14.12 -10.39 21.55
CA LEU A 146 13.45 -11.60 21.05
C LEU A 146 14.24 -12.89 21.34
N LYS A 147 15.52 -12.77 21.69
CA LYS A 147 16.45 -13.89 21.91
C LYS A 147 16.64 -14.78 20.68
N VAL A 148 16.66 -14.15 19.51
CA VAL A 148 16.93 -14.79 18.21
C VAL A 148 18.18 -14.15 17.59
N PRO A 149 18.93 -14.85 16.72
CA PRO A 149 20.08 -14.27 16.04
C PRO A 149 19.66 -13.28 14.94
N VAL A 150 20.59 -12.42 14.54
CA VAL A 150 20.52 -11.67 13.28
C VAL A 150 21.27 -12.49 12.23
N GLU A 151 20.56 -12.93 11.19
CA GLU A 151 21.14 -13.66 10.07
C GLU A 151 21.42 -12.71 8.91
N VAL A 152 22.58 -12.81 8.28
CA VAL A 152 22.89 -12.05 7.06
C VAL A 152 22.33 -12.81 5.87
N ILE A 153 21.43 -12.17 5.12
CA ILE A 153 20.84 -12.73 3.90
C ILE A 153 21.64 -12.26 2.69
N GLU A 154 21.97 -10.97 2.66
CA GLU A 154 22.72 -10.35 1.58
C GLU A 154 23.74 -9.39 2.15
N LEU A 155 25.01 -9.57 1.76
CA LEU A 155 26.09 -8.67 2.13
C LEU A 155 26.09 -7.44 1.24
N SER A 156 26.52 -6.33 1.79
CA SER A 156 26.67 -5.10 1.00
C SER A 156 27.83 -5.24 0.02
N GLU A 157 27.53 -5.27 -1.27
CA GLU A 157 28.54 -5.21 -2.33
C GLU A 157 28.97 -3.77 -2.65
N SER A 158 28.10 -2.79 -2.34
CA SER A 158 28.35 -1.38 -2.58
C SER A 158 27.42 -0.50 -1.73
N PHE A 159 27.74 0.79 -1.63
CA PHE A 159 26.92 1.74 -0.90
C PHE A 159 25.48 1.86 -1.44
N SER A 160 25.30 1.67 -2.76
CA SER A 160 23.98 1.66 -3.41
C SER A 160 23.14 0.43 -3.09
N GLN A 161 23.71 -0.57 -2.41
CA GLN A 161 23.02 -1.80 -2.04
C GLN A 161 23.27 -2.10 -0.56
N PRO A 162 22.46 -1.50 0.32
CA PRO A 162 22.54 -1.80 1.74
C PRO A 162 22.29 -3.29 2.00
N PRO A 163 22.97 -3.88 3.00
CA PRO A 163 22.80 -5.28 3.34
C PRO A 163 21.36 -5.58 3.79
N ILE A 164 20.96 -6.83 3.60
CA ILE A 164 19.68 -7.38 4.07
C ILE A 164 19.96 -8.42 5.13
N TYR A 165 19.23 -8.31 6.22
CA TYR A 165 19.29 -9.23 7.35
C TYR A 165 17.94 -9.90 7.56
N ARG A 166 17.95 -10.96 8.36
CA ARG A 166 16.76 -11.67 8.82
C ARG A 166 16.76 -11.77 10.33
N ILE A 167 15.61 -11.46 10.90
CA ILE A 167 15.26 -11.68 12.31
C ILE A 167 13.91 -12.38 12.29
N GLU A 168 13.79 -13.49 13.01
CA GLU A 168 12.52 -14.22 13.09
C GLU A 168 11.41 -13.31 13.65
N GLY A 169 10.27 -13.24 12.94
CA GLY A 169 9.14 -12.37 13.27
C GLY A 169 9.21 -10.95 12.72
N VAL A 170 10.24 -10.60 11.94
CA VAL A 170 10.36 -9.32 11.23
C VAL A 170 10.47 -9.58 9.73
N ASP A 171 9.67 -8.88 8.93
CA ASP A 171 9.53 -9.14 7.50
C ASP A 171 10.69 -8.58 6.67
N LEU A 172 11.25 -7.43 7.07
CA LEU A 172 12.41 -6.82 6.43
C LEU A 172 13.36 -6.23 7.46
N VAL A 173 14.65 -6.56 7.37
CA VAL A 173 15.69 -5.96 8.20
C VAL A 173 16.81 -5.46 7.30
N THR A 174 17.17 -4.20 7.43
CA THR A 174 18.22 -3.56 6.60
C THR A 174 18.90 -2.43 7.38
N GLU A 175 19.74 -1.66 6.69
CA GLU A 175 20.43 -0.50 7.26
C GLU A 175 19.49 0.65 7.61
N GLY A 176 20.03 1.58 8.39
CA GLY A 176 19.25 2.65 9.01
C GLY A 176 19.05 3.83 8.08
N ALA A 177 19.72 4.94 8.41
CA ALA A 177 19.54 6.18 7.67
C ALA A 177 19.92 6.06 6.19
N VAL A 178 20.90 5.22 5.84
CA VAL A 178 21.32 5.00 4.45
C VAL A 178 20.15 4.47 3.61
N THR A 179 19.52 3.37 4.03
CA THR A 179 18.36 2.80 3.32
C THR A 179 17.21 3.80 3.25
N LEU A 180 16.89 4.49 4.36
CA LEU A 180 15.81 5.47 4.38
C LEU A 180 16.04 6.66 3.44
N ASN A 181 17.28 7.15 3.32
CA ASN A 181 17.61 8.21 2.36
C ASN A 181 17.48 7.72 0.91
N GLN A 182 17.94 6.49 0.64
CA GLN A 182 17.83 5.92 -0.70
C GLN A 182 16.37 5.70 -1.09
N VAL A 183 15.53 5.21 -0.17
CA VAL A 183 14.08 5.10 -0.39
C VAL A 183 13.48 6.47 -0.68
N TYR A 184 13.76 7.47 0.16
CA TYR A 184 13.28 8.85 -0.04
C TYR A 184 13.58 9.38 -1.44
N ASN A 185 14.75 9.05 -2.01
CA ASN A 185 15.14 9.51 -3.34
C ASN A 185 14.45 8.79 -4.50
N ILE A 186 13.82 7.63 -4.27
CA ILE A 186 13.18 6.83 -5.33
C ILE A 186 11.65 6.76 -5.19
N LEU A 187 11.05 7.26 -4.11
CA LEU A 187 9.61 7.14 -3.86
C LEU A 187 8.75 7.78 -4.96
N ASP A 188 9.24 8.83 -5.63
CA ASP A 188 8.55 9.50 -6.73
C ASP A 188 8.82 8.84 -8.11
N GLU A 189 9.69 7.84 -8.16
CA GLU A 189 9.98 7.09 -9.38
C GLU A 189 8.99 5.93 -9.58
N ASP A 190 8.85 5.52 -10.84
CA ASP A 190 8.03 4.37 -11.22
C ASP A 190 8.50 3.07 -10.53
N PRO A 191 7.67 2.41 -9.70
CA PRO A 191 8.04 1.19 -8.97
C PRO A 191 8.45 0.02 -9.85
N GLU A 192 8.00 -0.01 -11.11
CA GLU A 192 8.40 -1.03 -12.09
C GLU A 192 9.88 -0.92 -12.48
N LYS A 193 10.49 0.26 -12.27
CA LYS A 193 11.93 0.49 -12.50
C LYS A 193 12.80 0.13 -11.30
N TYR A 194 12.19 -0.22 -10.16
CA TYR A 194 12.96 -0.54 -8.97
C TYR A 194 13.72 -1.84 -9.18
N ASN A 195 14.99 -1.88 -8.78
CA ASN A 195 15.82 -3.08 -8.87
C ASN A 195 15.16 -4.24 -8.11
N SER A 196 15.21 -5.44 -8.70
CA SER A 196 14.95 -6.69 -7.98
C SER A 196 16.11 -6.97 -7.01
N ASN A 197 15.82 -7.56 -5.85
CA ASN A 197 16.79 -7.89 -4.79
C ASN A 197 17.50 -6.66 -4.17
N SER A 198 16.73 -5.74 -3.61
CA SER A 198 17.30 -4.64 -2.85
C SER A 198 16.37 -4.27 -1.70
N GLY A 199 16.90 -4.24 -0.48
CA GLY A 199 16.14 -3.83 0.70
C GLY A 199 15.57 -2.40 0.58
N VAL A 200 16.20 -1.55 -0.23
CA VAL A 200 15.70 -0.21 -0.57
C VAL A 200 14.46 -0.32 -1.45
N SER A 201 14.56 -1.07 -2.55
CA SER A 201 13.44 -1.28 -3.46
C SER A 201 12.28 -1.99 -2.76
N ASP A 202 12.56 -2.99 -1.93
CA ASP A 202 11.56 -3.76 -1.20
C ASP A 202 10.84 -2.87 -0.19
N LEU A 203 11.59 -2.08 0.59
CA LEU A 203 10.98 -1.10 1.50
C LEU A 203 10.15 -0.06 0.74
N GLY A 204 10.66 0.48 -0.37
CA GLY A 204 9.95 1.44 -1.21
C GLY A 204 8.62 0.89 -1.74
N ARG A 205 8.61 -0.34 -2.26
CA ARG A 205 7.38 -1.02 -2.72
C ARG A 205 6.38 -1.22 -1.57
N VAL A 206 6.84 -1.61 -0.39
CA VAL A 206 5.97 -1.78 0.78
C VAL A 206 5.41 -0.43 1.24
N MET A 207 6.22 0.64 1.24
CA MET A 207 5.76 2.00 1.58
C MET A 207 4.69 2.50 0.61
N LEU A 208 4.87 2.30 -0.70
CA LEU A 208 3.89 2.73 -1.72
C LEU A 208 2.58 1.92 -1.69
N LYS A 209 2.62 0.67 -1.20
CA LYS A 209 1.43 -0.18 -1.03
C LYS A 209 0.74 0.02 0.32
N ALA A 210 1.38 0.69 1.27
CA ALA A 210 0.85 0.89 2.61
C ALA A 210 -0.20 2.01 2.64
N ASP A 211 -1.35 1.74 3.25
CA ASP A 211 -2.35 2.76 3.55
C ASP A 211 -2.00 3.52 4.83
N ILE A 212 -1.31 2.83 5.74
CA ILE A 212 -0.90 3.38 7.04
C ILE A 212 0.56 3.00 7.27
N ILE A 213 1.40 4.01 7.50
CA ILE A 213 2.79 3.81 7.91
C ILE A 213 2.93 4.27 9.37
N LYS A 214 3.28 3.34 10.26
CA LYS A 214 3.53 3.58 11.68
C LYS A 214 5.04 3.58 11.93
N PHE A 215 5.57 4.73 12.31
CA PHE A 215 6.99 4.86 12.63
C PHE A 215 7.24 4.62 14.13
N PHE A 216 8.10 3.64 14.43
CA PHE A 216 8.63 3.37 15.76
C PHE A 216 10.04 3.97 15.84
N ILE A 217 10.11 5.23 16.29
CA ILE A 217 11.35 6.02 16.26
C ILE A 217 12.04 6.01 17.63
N GLY A 218 13.19 5.36 17.72
CA GLY A 218 14.03 5.41 18.91
C GLY A 218 14.95 6.63 18.91
N ASN A 219 15.06 7.32 20.04
CA ASN A 219 15.83 8.57 20.18
C ASN A 219 17.24 8.38 20.79
N ALA A 220 17.80 7.17 20.75
CA ALA A 220 19.17 6.96 21.20
C ALA A 220 20.15 7.81 20.37
N ARG A 221 21.05 8.52 21.05
CA ARG A 221 22.17 9.19 20.39
C ARG A 221 23.10 8.13 19.83
N ASN A 222 23.27 8.09 18.51
CA ASN A 222 24.24 7.22 17.86
C ASN A 222 25.59 7.95 17.72
N PRO A 223 26.67 7.51 18.39
CA PRO A 223 28.00 8.10 18.23
C PRO A 223 28.51 8.05 16.78
N GLY A 224 28.10 7.04 15.99
CA GLY A 224 28.50 6.89 14.59
C GLY A 224 27.92 7.94 13.64
N HIS A 225 26.86 8.65 14.02
CA HIS A 225 26.28 9.74 13.22
C HIS A 225 27.05 11.06 13.34
N VAL A 226 28.09 11.11 14.19
CA VAL A 226 28.94 12.29 14.39
C VAL A 226 30.10 12.30 13.37
N ASP A 227 30.42 11.14 12.79
CA ASP A 227 31.47 10.98 11.80
C ASP A 227 31.12 11.72 10.49
N ILE A 228 32.11 12.44 9.93
CA ILE A 228 31.97 13.20 8.69
C ILE A 228 31.68 12.26 7.51
N SER A 229 32.24 11.05 7.51
CA SER A 229 31.99 10.04 6.48
C SER A 229 30.51 9.66 6.40
N PHE A 230 29.85 9.52 7.55
CA PHE A 230 28.40 9.25 7.61
C PHE A 230 27.58 10.43 7.07
N LYS A 231 27.98 11.67 7.35
CA LYS A 231 27.33 12.88 6.79
C LYS A 231 27.53 13.02 5.28
N GLN A 232 28.63 12.50 4.73
CA GLN A 232 28.87 12.48 3.29
C GLN A 232 27.99 11.43 2.57
N MET A 233 27.64 10.35 3.27
CA MET A 233 26.82 9.25 2.75
C MET A 233 25.31 9.51 2.83
N VAL A 234 24.87 10.28 3.81
CA VAL A 234 23.47 10.52 4.12
C VAL A 234 23.13 12.00 3.92
N SER A 235 22.24 12.29 2.96
CA SER A 235 21.84 13.67 2.63
C SER A 235 20.97 14.31 3.72
N LEU A 236 20.08 13.54 4.33
CA LEU A 236 19.20 13.98 5.41
C LEU A 236 19.36 13.11 6.67
N PRO A 237 19.59 13.71 7.86
CA PRO A 237 19.56 12.97 9.11
C PRO A 237 18.21 12.30 9.29
N ARG A 238 18.20 11.08 9.87
CA ARG A 238 16.98 10.29 10.12
C ARG A 238 15.82 11.11 10.70
N GLN A 239 16.08 11.97 11.69
CA GLN A 239 15.01 12.78 12.30
C GLN A 239 14.34 13.72 11.31
N LYS A 240 15.11 14.28 10.37
CA LYS A 240 14.62 15.21 9.36
C LYS A 240 13.86 14.46 8.25
N LEU A 241 14.37 13.31 7.81
CA LEU A 241 13.71 12.42 6.84
C LEU A 241 12.31 12.00 7.27
N LEU A 242 12.13 11.67 8.55
CA LEU A 242 10.85 11.17 9.06
C LEU A 242 9.82 12.28 9.30
N THR A 243 10.20 13.54 9.07
CA THR A 243 9.35 14.72 9.26
C THR A 243 9.22 15.58 8.00
N SER A 244 9.93 15.21 6.93
CA SER A 244 9.84 15.84 5.60
C SER A 244 8.74 15.17 4.79
#